data_AF-A0A8S4QKF4-F1
#
_entry.id   AF-A0A8S4QKF4-F1
#
_cell.length_a   1.000
_cell.length_b   1.000
_cell.length_c   1.000
_cell.angle_alpha   90.00
_cell.angle_beta   90.00
_cell.angle_gamma   90.00
#
_symmetry.space_group_name_H-M   'P 1'
#
loop_
_entity.id
_entity.type
_entity.pdbx_description
1 polymer ?
#
loop_
_entity_poly.entity_id
_entity_poly.type
_entity_poly.pdbx_seq_one_letter_code
_entity_poly.pdbx_strand_id
1 'polypeptide(L)'
;MFEARLLRSSILKKVLEAIKDLLTQATFDCDDNGIQLQAMDNSHVSLVSLTLRADGFDKYRCDRNISMGMNLGSMSKILKCAGDKDTVTMKAQDNADTVTFVFESPNQEKVSDYEMKLMNLDLEHL
;
A
#
# COMPACT_ATOMS: atom_id res chain seq x y z
N MET A 1 12.65 -9.05 3.34
CA MET A 1 11.30 -8.89 3.92
C MET A 1 10.90 -7.42 3.84
N PHE A 2 9.62 -7.13 3.62
CA PHE A 2 9.05 -5.77 3.63
C PHE A 2 8.08 -5.58 4.80
N GLU A 3 8.22 -4.48 5.53
CA GLU A 3 7.34 -4.06 6.62
C GLU A 3 7.26 -2.52 6.68
N ALA A 4 6.05 -1.96 6.58
CA ALA A 4 5.81 -0.52 6.69
C ALA A 4 4.64 -0.23 7.64
N ARG A 5 4.86 0.55 8.69
CA ARG A 5 3.91 0.87 9.76
C ARG A 5 3.58 2.36 9.79
N LEU A 6 2.29 2.68 9.70
CA LEU A 6 1.74 4.02 9.90
C LEU A 6 0.88 4.05 11.16
N LEU A 7 1.11 5.03 12.04
CA LEU A 7 0.33 5.21 13.28
C LEU A 7 -1.13 5.59 13.04
N ARG A 8 -1.48 6.06 11.84
CA ARG A 8 -2.84 6.46 11.48
C ARG A 8 -3.22 5.92 10.10
N SER A 9 -4.13 4.95 10.08
CA SER A 9 -4.68 4.37 8.84
C SER A 9 -5.36 5.40 7.95
N SER A 10 -5.88 6.49 8.53
CA SER A 10 -6.51 7.59 7.78
C SER A 10 -5.60 8.23 6.74
N ILE A 11 -4.28 8.19 6.93
CA ILE A 11 -3.32 8.69 5.93
C ILE A 11 -3.39 7.84 4.67
N LEU A 12 -3.18 6.53 4.80
CA LEU A 12 -3.18 5.60 3.68
C LEU A 12 -4.56 5.53 3.01
N LYS A 13 -5.65 5.59 3.79
CA LYS A 13 -7.02 5.69 3.27
C LYS A 13 -7.20 6.91 2.38
N LYS A 14 -6.79 8.10 2.85
CA LYS A 14 -6.95 9.35 2.07
C LYS A 14 -6.12 9.33 0.79
N VAL A 15 -4.89 8.82 0.85
CA VAL A 15 -4.04 8.62 -0.33
C VAL A 15 -4.75 7.71 -1.34
N LEU A 16 -5.26 6.57 -0.88
CA LEU A 16 -5.94 5.61 -1.75
C LEU A 16 -7.23 6.17 -2.35
N GLU A 17 -8.04 6.87 -1.55
CA GLU A 17 -9.28 7.50 -2.02
C GLU A 17 -9.01 8.58 -3.08
N ALA A 18 -7.85 9.23 -3.05
CA ALA A 18 -7.47 10.23 -4.05
C ALA A 18 -7.06 9.63 -5.41
N ILE A 19 -6.57 8.38 -5.44
CA ILE A 19 -6.03 7.76 -6.67
C ILE A 19 -6.91 6.63 -7.24
N LYS A 20 -7.76 6.00 -6.42
CA LYS A 20 -8.54 4.81 -6.81
C LYS A 20 -9.54 5.05 -7.95
N ASP A 21 -9.96 6.29 -8.17
CA ASP A 21 -10.92 6.64 -9.22
C ASP A 21 -10.20 6.88 -10.57
N LEU A 22 -8.89 7.09 -10.53
CA LEU A 22 -8.03 7.24 -11.72
C LEU A 22 -7.40 5.91 -12.12
N LEU A 23 -7.03 5.09 -11.13
CA LEU A 23 -6.30 3.84 -11.31
C LEU A 23 -7.12 2.66 -10.80
N THR A 24 -7.30 1.63 -11.64
CA THR A 24 -7.95 0.38 -11.19
C THR A 24 -6.96 -0.54 -10.48
N GLN A 25 -5.73 -0.58 -10.98
CA GLN A 25 -4.62 -1.38 -10.50
C GLN A 25 -3.33 -0.59 -10.64
N ALA A 26 -2.38 -0.81 -9.73
CA ALA A 26 -1.09 -0.14 -9.77
C ALA A 26 -0.02 -0.98 -9.07
N THR A 27 1.23 -0.78 -9.47
CA THR A 27 2.40 -1.37 -8.81
C THR A 27 2.92 -0.41 -7.76
N PHE A 28 3.09 -0.92 -6.54
CA PHE A 28 3.78 -0.23 -5.46
C PHE A 28 5.19 -0.77 -5.36
N ASP A 29 6.15 0.03 -5.81
CA ASP A 29 7.58 -0.26 -5.73
C ASP A 29 8.11 0.20 -4.38
N CYS A 30 8.60 -0.73 -3.59
CA CYS A 30 9.12 -0.47 -2.26
C CYS A 30 10.63 -0.70 -2.27
N ASP A 31 11.39 0.30 -1.84
CA ASP A 31 12.84 0.26 -1.66
C ASP A 31 13.21 0.76 -0.25
N ASP A 32 14.48 1.02 0.01
CA ASP A 32 14.97 1.57 1.27
C ASP A 32 14.56 3.03 1.52
N ASN A 33 14.22 3.78 0.46
CA ASN A 33 13.81 5.19 0.52
C ASN A 33 12.31 5.35 0.76
N GLY A 34 11.50 4.35 0.45
CA GLY A 34 10.06 4.34 0.70
C GLY A 34 9.26 3.56 -0.33
N ILE A 35 8.00 3.97 -0.48
CA ILE A 35 7.05 3.38 -1.42
C ILE A 35 6.78 4.37 -2.54
N GLN A 36 6.89 3.91 -3.77
CA GLN A 36 6.67 4.68 -4.99
C GLN A 36 5.60 4.00 -5.83
N LEU A 37 4.82 4.81 -6.54
CA LEU A 37 3.83 4.34 -7.50
C LEU A 37 3.78 5.36 -8.61
N GLN A 38 3.90 4.88 -9.85
CA GLN A 38 3.72 5.69 -11.04
C GLN A 38 2.85 4.91 -12.02
N ALA A 39 1.74 5.50 -12.44
CA ALA A 39 0.82 4.87 -13.37
C ALA A 39 0.03 5.91 -14.16
N MET A 40 -0.27 5.59 -15.42
CA MET A 40 -1.21 6.34 -16.24
C MET A 40 -2.65 5.94 -15.94
N ASP A 41 -3.58 6.87 -16.11
CA ASP A 41 -5.00 6.57 -16.09
C ASP A 41 -5.42 5.74 -17.32
N ASN A 42 -6.64 5.18 -17.30
CA ASN A 42 -7.15 4.34 -18.39
C ASN A 42 -7.19 5.05 -19.76
N SER A 43 -7.26 6.38 -19.79
CA SER A 43 -7.24 7.14 -21.06
C SER A 43 -5.83 7.49 -21.53
N HIS A 44 -4.79 7.18 -20.74
CA HIS A 44 -3.39 7.55 -20.99
C HIS A 44 -3.17 9.06 -21.16
N VAL A 45 -3.95 9.88 -20.45
CA VAL A 45 -3.86 11.36 -20.50
C VAL A 45 -3.24 11.93 -19.22
N SER A 46 -3.48 11.29 -18.08
CA SER A 46 -3.06 11.76 -16.76
C SER A 46 -2.10 10.76 -16.12
N LEU A 47 -0.94 11.27 -15.68
CA LEU A 47 0.03 10.51 -14.89
C LEU A 47 -0.23 10.74 -13.40
N VAL A 48 -0.39 9.65 -12.66
CA VAL A 48 -0.40 9.65 -11.19
C VAL A 48 0.99 9.25 -10.73
N SER A 49 1.63 10.11 -9.94
CA SER A 49 2.91 9.84 -9.29
C SER A 49 2.76 10.03 -7.79
N LEU A 50 2.99 8.96 -7.03
CA LEU A 50 2.90 8.92 -5.57
C LEU A 50 4.25 8.52 -5.00
N THR A 51 4.69 9.24 -3.96
CA THR A 51 5.89 8.92 -3.21
C THR A 51 5.60 9.03 -1.71
N LEU A 52 5.73 7.92 -1.00
CA LEU A 52 5.65 7.83 0.45
C LEU A 52 7.06 7.53 0.98
N ARG A 53 7.72 8.53 1.53
CA ARG A 53 9.09 8.40 2.02
C ARG A 53 9.15 7.54 3.29
N ALA A 54 10.24 6.80 3.46
CA ALA A 54 10.49 5.93 4.61
C ALA A 54 10.45 6.69 5.95
N ASP A 55 10.89 7.94 5.99
CA ASP A 55 10.86 8.82 7.17
C ASP A 55 9.43 9.24 7.59
N GLY A 56 8.44 9.05 6.72
CA GLY A 56 7.03 9.27 7.01
C GLY A 56 6.35 8.12 7.77
N PHE A 57 7.02 6.99 7.92
CA PHE A 57 6.53 5.82 8.64
C PHE A 57 7.12 5.75 10.04
N ASP A 58 6.37 5.18 10.97
CA ASP A 58 6.84 4.92 12.35
C ASP A 58 7.88 3.80 12.37
N LYS A 59 7.66 2.78 11.53
CA LYS A 59 8.62 1.73 11.26
C LYS A 59 8.58 1.43 9.78
N TYR A 60 9.75 1.42 9.16
CA TYR A 60 9.90 1.06 7.76
C TYR A 60 11.12 0.17 7.60
N ARG A 61 10.93 -0.96 6.91
CA ARG A 61 11.99 -1.90 6.60
C ARG A 61 11.70 -2.53 5.25
N CYS A 62 12.66 -2.42 4.33
CA CYS A 62 12.64 -3.07 3.04
C CYS A 62 14.03 -3.67 2.81
N ASP A 63 14.19 -4.98 3.06
CA ASP A 63 15.52 -5.60 2.93
C ASP A 63 15.97 -5.75 1.47
N ARG A 64 15.01 -5.82 0.55
CA ARG A 64 15.18 -5.97 -0.88
C ARG A 64 14.04 -5.24 -1.58
N ASN A 65 14.36 -4.63 -2.72
CA ASN A 65 13.35 -3.97 -3.53
C ASN A 65 12.27 -4.98 -3.91
N ILE A 66 11.01 -4.60 -3.69
CA ILE A 66 9.84 -5.42 -3.99
C ILE A 66 8.81 -4.58 -4.74
N SER A 67 8.29 -5.14 -5.82
CA SER A 67 7.21 -4.55 -6.61
C SER A 67 5.93 -5.32 -6.32
N MET A 68 4.92 -4.62 -5.80
CA MET A 68 3.64 -5.23 -5.43
C MET A 68 2.53 -4.69 -6.31
N GLY A 69 2.10 -5.46 -7.31
CA GLY A 69 0.91 -5.15 -8.11
C GLY A 69 -0.36 -5.37 -7.30
N MET A 70 -1.17 -4.34 -7.12
CA MET A 70 -2.37 -4.39 -6.28
C MET A 70 -3.61 -3.87 -7.00
N ASN A 71 -4.75 -4.49 -6.73
CA ASN A 71 -6.06 -3.95 -7.10
C ASN A 71 -6.48 -2.88 -6.07
N LEU A 72 -6.58 -1.63 -6.49
CA LEU A 72 -6.86 -0.49 -5.62
C LEU A 72 -8.28 -0.55 -5.03
N GLY A 73 -9.23 -1.16 -5.77
CA GLY A 73 -10.59 -1.40 -5.28
C GLY A 73 -10.63 -2.40 -4.12
N SER A 74 -9.92 -3.52 -4.24
CA SER A 74 -9.75 -4.50 -3.15
C SER A 74 -9.03 -3.90 -1.96
N MET A 75 -7.97 -3.12 -2.21
CA MET A 75 -7.24 -2.40 -1.15
C MET A 75 -8.14 -1.43 -0.40
N SER A 76 -8.99 -0.67 -1.11
CA SER A 76 -9.93 0.27 -0.48
C SER A 76 -10.93 -0.45 0.42
N LYS A 77 -11.45 -1.62 -0.01
CA LYS A 77 -12.35 -2.44 0.82
C LYS A 77 -11.67 -2.91 2.11
N ILE A 78 -10.42 -3.38 2.02
CA ILE A 78 -9.65 -3.82 3.19
C ILE A 78 -9.38 -2.64 4.14
N LEU A 79 -8.92 -1.49 3.61
CA LEU A 79 -8.63 -0.32 4.44
C LEU A 79 -9.88 0.24 5.13
N LYS A 80 -11.08 0.08 4.56
CA LYS A 80 -12.35 0.45 5.22
C LYS A 80 -12.64 -0.33 6.49
N CYS A 81 -12.01 -1.50 6.70
CA CYS A 81 -12.16 -2.28 7.93
C CYS A 81 -11.35 -1.70 9.11
N ALA A 82 -10.37 -0.84 8.86
CA ALA A 82 -9.62 -0.14 9.88
C ALA A 82 -10.40 1.08 10.42
N GLY A 83 -10.27 1.40 11.70
CA GLY A 83 -10.63 2.70 12.26
C GLY A 83 -9.61 3.77 11.87
N ASP A 84 -10.00 5.04 11.77
CA ASP A 84 -9.12 6.13 11.26
C ASP A 84 -7.87 6.41 12.11
N LYS A 85 -7.94 6.06 13.39
CA LYS A 85 -6.85 6.17 14.38
C LYS A 85 -6.09 4.86 14.56
N ASP A 86 -6.50 3.78 13.90
CA ASP A 86 -5.81 2.51 14.01
C ASP A 86 -4.44 2.62 13.35
N THR A 87 -3.48 1.90 13.91
CA THR A 87 -2.20 1.67 13.22
C THR A 87 -2.45 0.71 12.06
N VAL A 88 -1.85 1.00 10.91
CA VAL A 88 -1.79 0.06 9.78
C VAL A 88 -0.35 -0.39 9.57
N THR A 89 -0.14 -1.69 9.47
CA THR A 89 1.14 -2.29 9.06
C THR A 89 0.96 -3.11 7.80
N MET A 90 1.71 -2.77 6.75
CA MET A 90 1.81 -3.55 5.52
C MET A 90 3.01 -4.49 5.61
N LYS A 91 2.83 -5.77 5.26
CA LYS A 91 3.89 -6.78 5.30
C LYS A 91 3.88 -7.62 4.03
N ALA A 92 5.07 -7.91 3.50
CA ALA A 92 5.27 -8.83 2.39
C ALA A 92 6.61 -9.56 2.51
N GLN A 93 6.67 -10.80 2.02
CA GLN A 93 7.92 -11.56 1.86
C GLN A 93 8.62 -11.17 0.55
N ASP A 94 9.90 -11.54 0.38
CA ASP A 94 10.69 -11.10 -0.79
C ASP A 94 10.13 -11.58 -2.14
N ASN A 95 9.54 -12.77 -2.18
CA ASN A 95 8.81 -13.32 -3.33
C ASN A 95 7.34 -13.48 -2.95
N ALA A 96 6.71 -12.39 -2.54
CA ALA A 96 5.34 -12.42 -2.07
C ALA A 96 4.35 -12.68 -3.21
N ASP A 97 3.48 -13.68 -3.02
CA ASP A 97 2.23 -13.80 -3.77
C ASP A 97 1.10 -12.97 -3.11
N THR A 98 1.33 -12.53 -1.88
CA THR A 98 0.33 -11.84 -1.05
C THR A 98 0.94 -10.71 -0.22
N VAL A 99 0.15 -9.68 0.03
CA VAL A 99 0.45 -8.61 1.00
C VAL A 99 -0.51 -8.74 2.17
N THR A 100 0.01 -8.60 3.38
CA THR A 100 -0.79 -8.59 4.61
C THR A 100 -0.93 -7.17 5.15
N PHE A 101 -2.16 -6.79 5.46
CA PHE A 101 -2.51 -5.57 6.18
C PHE A 101 -2.91 -5.93 7.61
N VAL A 102 -2.16 -5.42 8.58
CA VAL A 102 -2.46 -5.58 10.01
C VAL A 102 -2.99 -4.26 10.53
N PHE A 103 -4.18 -4.27 11.12
CA PHE A 103 -4.77 -3.12 11.79
C PHE A 103 -4.78 -3.33 13.30
N GLU A 104 -4.23 -2.38 14.04
CA GLU A 104 -4.19 -2.41 15.50
C GLU A 104 -4.91 -1.18 16.07
N SER A 105 -5.92 -1.41 16.91
CA SER A 105 -6.61 -0.31 17.57
C SER A 105 -5.69 0.41 18.57
N PRO A 106 -5.89 1.71 18.84
CA PRO A 106 -5.05 2.45 19.78
C PRO A 106 -4.95 1.83 21.18
N ASN A 107 -6.03 1.19 21.62
CA ASN A 107 -6.13 0.54 22.93
C ASN A 107 -5.68 -0.93 22.90
N GLN A 108 -5.23 -1.44 21.74
CA GLN A 108 -4.84 -2.84 21.49
C GLN A 108 -5.94 -3.88 21.75
N GLU A 109 -7.19 -3.46 21.95
CA GLU A 109 -8.33 -4.34 22.14
C GLU A 109 -8.69 -5.15 20.89
N LYS A 110 -8.30 -4.65 19.71
CA LYS A 110 -8.60 -5.27 18.43
C LYS A 110 -7.37 -5.26 17.54
N VAL A 111 -7.00 -6.45 17.07
CA VAL A 111 -6.04 -6.67 16.00
C VAL A 111 -6.77 -7.37 14.87
N SER A 112 -6.54 -6.97 13.63
CA SER A 112 -7.17 -7.59 12.46
C SER A 112 -6.17 -7.73 11.33
N ASP A 113 -6.03 -8.95 10.83
CA ASP A 113 -5.14 -9.30 9.74
C ASP A 113 -5.95 -9.57 8.48
N TYR A 114 -5.57 -8.92 7.38
CA TYR A 114 -6.16 -9.09 6.07
C TYR A 114 -5.08 -9.43 5.07
N GLU A 115 -5.28 -10.51 4.32
CA GLU A 115 -4.37 -10.92 3.26
C GLU A 115 -4.99 -10.64 1.89
N MET A 116 -4.21 -10.04 1.00
CA MET A 116 -4.61 -9.79 -0.39
C MET A 116 -3.61 -10.44 -1.33
N LYS A 117 -4.11 -11.13 -2.36
CA LYS A 117 -3.27 -11.62 -3.45
C LYS A 117 -2.76 -10.47 -4.32
N LEU A 118 -1.47 -10.52 -4.60
CA LEU A 118 -0.82 -9.62 -5.54
C LEU A 118 -1.14 -10.05 -6.98
N MET A 119 -1.03 -9.08 -7.88
CA MET A 119 -1.24 -9.25 -9.32
C MET A 119 0.10 -9.08 -10.03
N ASN A 120 0.33 -9.90 -11.04
CA ASN A 120 1.40 -9.65 -12.00
C ASN A 120 0.91 -8.59 -12.96
N LEU A 121 1.40 -7.36 -12.76
CA LEU A 121 1.17 -6.25 -13.68
C LEU A 121 2.40 -6.13 -14.56
N ASP A 122 2.20 -6.03 -15.87
CA ASP A 122 3.29 -5.68 -16.76
C ASP A 122 3.76 -4.27 -16.38
N LEU A 123 5.03 -4.16 -16.01
CA LEU A 123 5.67 -2.87 -15.78
C LEU A 123 5.75 -2.15 -17.13
N GLU A 124 4.75 -1.33 -17.43
CA GLU A 124 4.88 -0.30 -18.45
C GLU A 124 5.99 0.64 -17.97
N HIS A 125 7.22 0.40 -18.43
CA HIS A 125 8.31 1.35 -18.25
C HIS A 125 7.90 2.63 -18.98
N LEU A 126 7.53 3.65 -18.21
CA LEU A 126 7.28 5.01 -18.65
C LEU A 126 8.56 5.84 -18.63
#